data_AF-A0A963T286-F1
#
_entry.id   AF-A0A963T286-F1
#
_cell.length_a   1.000
_cell.length_b   1.000
_cell.length_c   1.000
_cell.angle_alpha   90.00
_cell.angle_beta   90.00
_cell.angle_gamma   90.00
#
_symmetry.space_group_name_H-M   'P 1'
#
loop_
_entity.id
_entity.type
_entity.pdbx_description
1 polymer ?
#
loop_
_entity_poly.entity_id
_entity_poly.type
_entity_poly.pdbx_seq_one_letter_code
_entity_poly.pdbx_strand_id
1 'polypeptide(L)'
;MADCAHIPYLERRPSAYFFRRRIPARIRLPEKSSAKSFLSLSLRTHVPADGKAVARSLTALTDLAFDLMSERMMQQCSAETMALLTELARFQIDVHEAARAVAMPRPEEAANYMVACERATREALHRALALGDREPVRQILRDTAARLGVALDESSADWRGLAHEALKVMLDVSRERERREAGQYDGPTVFFRRAMHDRTDARVSSSDPGIATPFFASPPAAIVPSPCSGDGIAAGEAITDAERQTWTPHAAPAPESIRPDPAPALAPAAMSSSPTTLSPRREPRILVDTTLLTVASRTAIEKGPGIELREAFVLYVELKELGYGENFEARQKRFPDKGKKWKKSSGGNAFKAGEIWVDILGNQPFDQIDFSEAEEAFGIIARIPTYHGKKAELMNTRGFRALV
;
A
#
# COMPACT_ATOMS: atom_id res chain seq x y z
N MET A 1 33.54 -28.12 -45.93
CA MET A 1 32.89 -27.63 -44.69
C MET A 1 32.29 -26.29 -45.04
N ALA A 2 30.98 -26.08 -44.82
CA ALA A 2 30.32 -24.85 -45.29
C ALA A 2 30.32 -23.76 -44.20
N ASP A 3 30.70 -22.55 -44.60
CA ASP A 3 30.77 -21.37 -43.74
C ASP A 3 29.37 -21.00 -43.22
N CYS A 4 29.06 -21.46 -42.01
CA CYS A 4 27.80 -21.09 -41.35
C CYS A 4 27.94 -19.70 -40.75
N ALA A 5 27.60 -18.68 -41.54
CA ALA A 5 27.49 -17.29 -41.12
C ALA A 5 26.96 -17.18 -39.67
N HIS A 6 27.82 -16.66 -38.78
CA HIS A 6 27.59 -16.60 -37.35
C HIS A 6 26.39 -15.69 -37.05
N ILE A 7 25.27 -16.30 -36.68
CA ILE A 7 24.04 -15.55 -36.36
C ILE A 7 23.97 -15.32 -34.85
N PRO A 8 23.83 -14.05 -34.42
CA PRO A 8 23.97 -13.68 -33.02
C PRO A 8 22.93 -14.40 -32.16
N TYR A 9 23.35 -14.76 -30.95
CA TYR A 9 22.52 -15.37 -29.91
C TYR A 9 21.92 -16.75 -30.24
N LEU A 10 22.31 -17.41 -31.35
CA LEU A 10 21.84 -18.74 -31.73
C LEU A 10 22.86 -19.85 -31.35
N GLU A 11 22.56 -20.61 -30.30
CA GLU A 11 23.34 -21.79 -29.88
C GLU A 11 22.75 -23.08 -30.48
N ARG A 12 23.58 -23.94 -31.10
CA ARG A 12 23.18 -25.32 -31.44
C ARG A 12 23.45 -26.23 -30.24
N ARG A 13 22.46 -27.00 -29.79
CA ARG A 13 22.61 -28.05 -28.78
C ARG A 13 22.15 -29.41 -29.34
N PRO A 14 22.49 -30.55 -28.70
CA PRO A 14 22.08 -31.87 -29.20
C PRO A 14 20.57 -32.02 -29.36
N SER A 15 19.78 -31.37 -28.50
CA SER A 15 18.32 -31.51 -28.45
C SER A 15 17.52 -30.49 -29.27
N ALA A 16 18.10 -29.35 -29.66
CA ALA A 16 17.48 -28.29 -30.48
C ALA A 16 18.45 -27.12 -30.69
N TYR A 17 18.08 -26.15 -31.52
CA TYR A 17 18.58 -24.79 -31.44
C TYR A 17 18.02 -24.04 -30.21
N PHE A 18 18.83 -23.15 -29.64
CA PHE A 18 18.50 -22.31 -28.49
C PHE A 18 18.84 -20.85 -28.79
N PHE A 19 17.97 -19.92 -28.39
CA PHE A 19 18.30 -18.51 -28.31
C PHE A 19 18.89 -18.22 -26.93
N ARG A 20 20.07 -17.58 -26.88
CA ARG A 20 20.73 -17.18 -25.64
C ARG A 20 21.34 -15.79 -25.77
N ARG A 21 20.79 -14.83 -25.02
CA ARG A 21 21.19 -13.43 -25.03
C ARG A 21 21.43 -12.92 -23.61
N ARG A 22 22.53 -12.19 -23.38
CA ARG A 22 22.78 -11.54 -22.08
C ARG A 22 21.84 -10.36 -21.87
N ILE A 23 21.38 -10.18 -20.63
CA ILE A 23 20.62 -8.99 -20.23
C ILE A 23 21.64 -7.86 -19.96
N PRO A 24 21.48 -6.67 -20.56
CA PRO A 24 22.36 -5.52 -20.32
C PRO A 24 22.45 -5.15 -18.83
N ALA A 25 23.66 -4.87 -18.34
CA ALA A 25 23.89 -4.54 -16.92
C ALA A 25 23.16 -3.26 -16.45
N ARG A 26 22.76 -2.38 -17.38
CA ARG A 26 21.93 -1.20 -17.11
C ARG A 26 20.51 -1.56 -16.64
N ILE A 27 20.01 -2.76 -16.97
CA ILE A 27 18.71 -3.26 -16.54
C ILE A 27 18.90 -3.99 -15.21
N ARG A 28 18.58 -3.32 -14.10
CA ARG A 28 18.60 -3.95 -12.77
C ARG A 28 17.38 -4.85 -12.63
N LEU A 29 17.60 -6.15 -12.74
CA LEU A 29 16.63 -7.15 -12.31
C LEU A 29 16.37 -6.98 -10.79
N PRO A 30 15.12 -7.10 -10.31
CA PRO A 30 14.82 -6.93 -8.89
C PRO A 30 15.60 -7.93 -8.04
N GLU A 31 16.16 -7.52 -6.90
CA GLU A 31 17.10 -8.32 -6.08
C GLU A 31 16.56 -9.69 -5.64
N LYS A 32 15.23 -9.84 -5.55
CA LYS A 32 14.55 -11.10 -5.22
C LYS A 32 14.53 -12.10 -6.38
N SER A 33 14.82 -11.66 -7.60
CA SER A 33 14.88 -12.50 -8.79
C SER A 33 16.25 -13.16 -8.92
N SER A 34 16.32 -14.47 -8.67
CA SER A 34 17.49 -15.29 -9.01
C SER A 34 17.64 -15.54 -10.52
N ALA A 35 17.07 -14.67 -11.36
CA ALA A 35 17.16 -14.76 -12.81
C ALA A 35 18.63 -14.65 -13.24
N LYS A 36 19.04 -15.62 -14.06
CA LYS A 36 20.36 -15.62 -14.70
C LYS A 36 20.50 -14.34 -15.52
N SER A 37 21.70 -13.77 -15.59
CA SER A 37 22.03 -12.58 -16.40
C SER A 37 21.95 -12.79 -17.93
N PHE A 38 21.24 -13.82 -18.36
CA PHE A 38 20.98 -14.17 -19.74
C PHE A 38 19.61 -14.84 -19.89
N LEU A 39 18.89 -14.40 -20.91
CA LEU A 39 17.74 -15.12 -21.45
C LEU A 39 18.26 -16.40 -22.13
N SER A 40 17.57 -17.51 -21.93
CA SER A 40 17.86 -18.78 -22.62
C SER A 40 16.56 -19.50 -22.93
N LEU A 41 16.23 -19.60 -24.21
CA LEU A 41 14.98 -20.15 -24.72
C LEU A 41 15.29 -21.27 -25.72
N SER A 42 14.63 -22.42 -25.58
CA SER A 42 14.70 -23.46 -26.62
C SER A 42 13.83 -23.04 -27.80
N LEU A 43 14.36 -23.10 -29.01
CA LEU A 43 13.61 -22.80 -30.24
C LEU A 43 12.81 -24.01 -30.74
N ARG A 44 12.95 -25.18 -30.09
CA ARG A 44 12.27 -26.45 -30.43
C ARG A 44 12.38 -26.88 -31.90
N THR A 45 13.36 -26.37 -32.63
CA THR A 45 13.66 -26.74 -34.03
C THR A 45 15.09 -27.26 -34.15
N HIS A 46 15.29 -28.20 -35.07
CA HIS A 46 16.60 -28.67 -35.53
C HIS A 46 16.94 -28.11 -36.92
N VAL A 47 16.01 -27.39 -37.56
CA VAL A 47 16.19 -26.82 -38.89
C VAL A 47 16.99 -25.51 -38.78
N PRO A 48 18.15 -25.39 -39.46
CA PRO A 48 18.97 -24.18 -39.36
C PRO A 48 18.28 -22.92 -39.87
N ALA A 49 17.44 -23.01 -40.91
CA ALA A 49 16.71 -21.86 -41.47
C ALA A 49 15.74 -21.25 -40.44
N ASP A 50 14.88 -22.08 -39.85
CA ASP A 50 13.89 -21.68 -38.85
C ASP A 50 14.56 -21.11 -37.59
N GLY A 51 15.60 -21.80 -37.09
CA GLY A 51 16.36 -21.34 -35.93
C GLY A 51 16.98 -19.95 -36.15
N LYS A 52 17.45 -19.67 -37.37
CA LYS A 52 17.96 -18.35 -37.77
C LYS A 52 16.87 -17.29 -37.87
N ALA A 53 15.69 -17.63 -38.43
CA ALA A 53 14.56 -16.71 -38.52
C ALA A 53 14.05 -16.31 -37.12
N VAL A 54 13.76 -17.30 -36.26
CA VAL A 54 13.26 -17.06 -34.90
C VAL A 54 14.29 -16.33 -34.04
N ALA A 55 15.60 -16.63 -34.17
CA ALA A 55 16.64 -15.89 -33.45
C ALA A 55 16.70 -14.40 -33.83
N ARG A 56 16.48 -14.04 -35.11
CA ARG A 56 16.40 -12.63 -35.54
C ARG A 56 15.18 -11.92 -34.93
N SER A 57 14.00 -12.53 -34.99
CA SER A 57 12.79 -11.97 -34.39
C SER A 57 12.92 -11.80 -32.87
N LEU A 58 13.47 -12.80 -32.16
CA LEU A 58 13.75 -12.70 -30.73
C LEU A 58 14.83 -11.64 -30.42
N THR A 59 15.80 -11.42 -31.30
CA THR A 59 16.79 -10.35 -31.15
C THR A 59 16.09 -8.99 -31.18
N ALA A 60 15.33 -8.68 -32.25
CA ALA A 60 14.61 -7.42 -32.38
C ALA A 60 13.60 -7.16 -31.23
N LEU A 61 12.85 -8.19 -30.81
CA LEU A 61 11.94 -8.09 -29.66
C LEU A 61 12.68 -7.84 -28.35
N THR A 62 13.85 -8.44 -28.15
CA THR A 62 14.67 -8.21 -26.95
C THR A 62 15.44 -6.90 -26.99
N ASP A 63 15.76 -6.35 -28.17
CA ASP A 63 16.26 -4.97 -28.31
C ASP A 63 15.19 -3.99 -27.81
N LEU A 64 14.00 -4.00 -28.43
CA LEU A 64 12.87 -3.15 -28.04
C LEU A 64 12.52 -3.27 -26.56
N ALA A 65 12.46 -4.50 -26.02
CA ALA A 65 12.19 -4.71 -24.60
C ALA A 65 13.31 -4.17 -23.70
N PHE A 66 14.58 -4.32 -24.09
CA PHE A 66 15.71 -3.81 -23.31
C PHE A 66 15.82 -2.29 -23.37
N ASP A 67 15.51 -1.67 -24.50
CA ASP A 67 15.47 -0.21 -24.63
C ASP A 67 14.30 0.37 -23.83
N LEU A 68 13.07 -0.15 -23.97
CA LEU A 68 11.91 0.24 -23.14
C LEU A 68 12.15 0.05 -21.64
N MET A 69 12.81 -1.04 -21.21
CA MET A 69 13.18 -1.22 -19.80
C MET A 69 14.25 -0.23 -19.34
N SER A 70 15.16 0.17 -20.23
CA SER A 70 16.21 1.16 -19.91
C SER A 70 15.62 2.57 -19.84
N GLU A 71 14.76 2.93 -20.79
CA GLU A 71 13.99 4.18 -20.80
C GLU A 71 13.11 4.29 -19.56
N ARG A 72 12.31 3.25 -19.23
CA ARG A 72 11.45 3.25 -18.04
C ARG A 72 12.24 3.30 -16.72
N MET A 73 13.49 2.84 -16.71
CA MET A 73 14.39 2.98 -15.57
C MET A 73 15.07 4.36 -15.51
N MET A 74 15.26 5.04 -16.64
CA MET A 74 15.71 6.44 -16.70
C MET A 74 14.56 7.42 -16.42
N GLN A 75 13.32 7.05 -16.74
CA GLN A 75 12.07 7.68 -16.30
C GLN A 75 11.71 7.37 -14.83
N GLN A 76 12.71 7.06 -13.99
CA GLN A 76 12.56 7.39 -12.58
C GLN A 76 12.37 8.91 -12.51
N CYS A 77 11.19 9.33 -12.02
CA CYS A 77 10.79 10.73 -11.92
C CYS A 77 11.97 11.61 -11.50
N SER A 78 12.26 12.68 -12.26
CA SER A 78 13.37 13.59 -11.95
C SER A 78 13.29 14.05 -10.50
N ALA A 79 14.42 14.41 -9.89
CA ALA A 79 14.42 14.89 -8.50
C ALA A 79 13.44 16.08 -8.31
N GLU A 80 13.31 16.93 -9.32
CA GLU A 80 12.33 18.02 -9.42
C GLU A 80 10.88 17.50 -9.51
N THR A 81 10.61 16.48 -10.33
CA THR A 81 9.30 15.81 -10.39
C THR A 81 8.91 15.21 -9.04
N MET A 82 9.84 14.51 -8.39
CA MET A 82 9.64 13.92 -7.07
C MET A 82 9.38 14.98 -6.00
N ALA A 83 10.11 16.11 -6.03
CA ALA A 83 9.87 17.23 -5.15
C ALA A 83 8.48 17.85 -5.37
N LEU A 84 8.13 18.15 -6.63
CA LEU A 84 6.84 18.72 -7.01
C LEU A 84 5.66 17.84 -6.57
N LEU A 85 5.74 16.52 -6.81
CA LEU A 85 4.69 15.59 -6.41
C LEU A 85 4.61 15.39 -4.89
N THR A 86 5.73 15.46 -4.18
CA THR A 86 5.77 15.38 -2.71
C THR A 86 5.15 16.63 -2.08
N GLU A 87 5.48 17.82 -2.61
CA GLU A 87 4.91 19.08 -2.14
C GLU A 87 3.43 19.23 -2.51
N LEU A 88 3.01 18.71 -3.67
CA LEU A 88 1.59 18.59 -4.03
C LEU A 88 0.83 17.78 -2.97
N ALA A 89 1.35 16.60 -2.59
CA ALA A 89 0.73 15.76 -1.57
C ALA A 89 0.64 16.47 -0.21
N ARG A 90 1.76 17.04 0.27
CA ARG A 90 1.83 17.81 1.53
C ARG A 90 0.84 18.96 1.54
N PHE A 91 0.90 19.83 0.54
CA PHE A 91 0.04 21.01 0.44
C PHE A 91 -1.44 20.63 0.42
N GLN A 92 -1.82 19.61 -0.34
CA GLN A 92 -3.21 19.15 -0.41
C GLN A 92 -3.72 18.54 0.91
N ILE A 93 -2.85 17.91 1.69
CA ILE A 93 -3.18 17.40 3.03
C ILE A 93 -3.27 18.56 4.04
N ASP A 94 -2.30 19.47 4.03
CA ASP A 94 -2.20 20.58 4.99
C ASP A 94 -3.32 21.61 4.80
N VAL A 95 -3.71 21.93 3.56
CA VAL A 95 -4.87 22.80 3.28
C VAL A 95 -6.17 22.19 3.79
N HIS A 96 -6.36 20.89 3.60
CA HIS A 96 -7.55 20.20 4.09
C HIS A 96 -7.59 20.18 5.62
N GLU A 97 -6.46 19.90 6.28
CA GLU A 97 -6.38 19.91 7.74
C GLU A 97 -6.55 21.33 8.33
N ALA A 98 -5.97 22.35 7.69
CA ALA A 98 -6.15 23.75 8.09
C ALA A 98 -7.61 24.21 7.96
N ALA A 99 -8.31 23.81 6.89
CA ALA A 99 -9.73 24.08 6.72
C ALA A 99 -10.57 23.41 7.83
N ARG A 100 -10.25 22.16 8.21
CA ARG A 100 -10.91 21.45 9.31
C ARG A 100 -10.62 22.07 10.67
N ALA A 101 -9.41 22.56 10.91
CA ALA A 101 -9.01 23.16 12.18
C ALA A 101 -9.72 24.50 12.49
N VAL A 102 -10.18 25.22 11.46
CA VAL A 102 -10.91 26.50 11.58
C VAL A 102 -12.42 26.33 11.44
N ALA A 103 -12.89 25.17 10.95
CA ALA A 103 -14.31 24.89 10.82
C ALA A 103 -15.03 24.82 12.18
N MET A 104 -16.29 25.25 12.22
CA MET A 104 -17.14 25.08 13.40
C MET A 104 -17.39 23.58 13.68
N PRO A 105 -17.64 23.19 14.95
CA PRO A 105 -18.06 21.84 15.29
C PRO A 105 -19.26 21.39 14.45
N ARG A 106 -19.10 20.28 13.74
CA ARG A 106 -20.08 19.74 12.79
C ARG A 106 -20.83 18.54 13.38
N PRO A 107 -22.11 18.34 13.04
CA PRO A 107 -22.83 17.12 13.41
C PRO A 107 -22.25 15.89 12.70
N GLU A 108 -22.52 14.70 13.24
CA GLU A 108 -22.01 13.43 12.70
C GLU A 108 -22.43 13.20 11.24
N GLU A 109 -23.66 13.55 10.87
CA GLU A 109 -24.17 13.47 9.50
C GLU A 109 -23.30 14.27 8.50
N ALA A 110 -22.84 15.47 8.90
CA ALA A 110 -21.98 16.30 8.08
C ALA A 110 -20.55 15.72 7.97
N ALA A 111 -20.05 15.05 9.01
CA ALA A 111 -18.77 14.33 8.95
C ALA A 111 -18.87 13.12 7.99
N ASN A 112 -19.94 12.33 8.09
CA ASN A 112 -20.21 11.19 7.21
C ASN A 112 -20.42 11.63 5.75
N TYR A 113 -21.04 12.78 5.51
CA TYR A 113 -21.15 13.37 4.18
C TYR A 113 -19.77 13.72 3.59
N MET A 114 -18.86 14.34 4.36
CA MET A 114 -17.51 14.64 3.89
C MET A 114 -16.70 13.37 3.54
N VAL A 115 -16.83 12.31 4.34
CA VAL A 115 -16.26 10.98 4.03
C VAL A 115 -16.81 10.43 2.72
N ALA A 116 -18.13 10.58 2.46
CA ALA A 116 -18.74 10.19 1.19
C ALA A 116 -18.25 11.06 0.00
N CYS A 117 -18.03 12.36 0.20
CA CYS A 117 -17.44 13.24 -0.82
C CYS A 117 -16.02 12.83 -1.21
N GLU A 118 -15.15 12.47 -0.25
CA GLU A 118 -13.81 11.95 -0.57
C GLU A 118 -13.87 10.60 -1.32
N ARG A 119 -14.80 9.71 -0.97
CA ARG A 119 -15.04 8.48 -1.75
C ARG A 119 -15.45 8.77 -3.19
N ALA A 120 -16.39 9.69 -3.41
CA ALA A 120 -16.81 10.10 -4.74
C ALA A 120 -15.68 10.76 -5.55
N THR A 121 -14.85 11.58 -4.89
CA THR A 121 -13.61 12.15 -5.47
C THR A 121 -12.65 11.04 -5.91
N ARG A 122 -12.41 10.05 -5.05
CA ARG A 122 -11.56 8.90 -5.35
C ARG A 122 -12.10 8.07 -6.52
N GLU A 123 -13.40 7.88 -6.63
CA GLU A 123 -14.04 7.23 -7.79
C GLU A 123 -13.92 8.04 -9.09
N ALA A 124 -14.02 9.37 -9.01
CA ALA A 124 -13.77 10.25 -10.14
C ALA A 124 -12.29 10.17 -10.61
N LEU A 125 -11.33 10.19 -9.69
CA LEU A 125 -9.90 10.02 -9.98
C LEU A 125 -9.57 8.65 -10.58
N HIS A 126 -10.20 7.56 -10.09
CA HIS A 126 -10.07 6.24 -10.70
C HIS A 126 -10.61 6.19 -12.14
N ARG A 127 -11.75 6.83 -12.42
CA ARG A 127 -12.29 6.96 -13.78
C ARG A 127 -11.38 7.79 -14.68
N ALA A 128 -10.86 8.92 -14.19
CA ALA A 128 -9.92 9.76 -14.93
C ALA A 128 -8.65 8.97 -15.32
N LEU A 129 -8.06 8.22 -14.38
CA LEU A 129 -6.92 7.33 -14.65
C LEU A 129 -7.23 6.25 -15.69
N ALA A 130 -8.42 5.64 -15.65
CA ALA A 130 -8.84 4.60 -16.60
C ALA A 130 -9.06 5.15 -18.02
N LEU A 131 -9.57 6.38 -18.13
CA LEU A 131 -9.80 7.08 -19.41
C LEU A 131 -8.54 7.81 -19.92
N GLY A 132 -7.51 7.95 -19.09
CA GLY A 132 -6.35 8.79 -19.37
C GLY A 132 -6.64 10.29 -19.33
N ASP A 133 -7.76 10.71 -18.74
CA ASP A 133 -8.07 12.11 -18.49
C ASP A 133 -7.13 12.67 -17.41
N ARG A 134 -6.56 13.85 -17.68
CA ARG A 134 -5.56 14.54 -16.88
C ARG A 134 -6.04 15.91 -16.39
N GLU A 135 -7.21 16.37 -16.83
CA GLU A 135 -7.75 17.67 -16.44
C GLU A 135 -7.98 17.79 -14.92
N PRO A 136 -8.42 16.76 -14.16
CA PRO A 136 -8.66 16.88 -12.72
C PRO A 136 -7.45 17.30 -11.86
N VAL A 137 -6.22 17.06 -12.33
CA VAL A 137 -4.98 17.43 -11.61
C VAL A 137 -4.26 18.63 -12.21
N ARG A 138 -4.73 19.13 -13.36
CA ARG A 138 -4.04 20.18 -14.13
C ARG A 138 -3.86 21.46 -13.33
N GLN A 139 -4.93 21.96 -12.72
CA GLN A 139 -4.87 23.17 -11.90
C GLN A 139 -4.05 22.96 -10.62
N ILE A 140 -4.21 21.81 -9.96
CA ILE A 140 -3.46 21.47 -8.74
C ILE A 140 -1.94 21.47 -9.01
N LEU A 141 -1.51 20.95 -10.16
CA LEU A 141 -0.11 20.98 -10.58
C LEU A 141 0.39 22.40 -10.87
N ARG A 142 -0.40 23.25 -11.55
CA ARG A 142 -0.07 24.67 -11.73
C ARG A 142 0.13 25.39 -10.41
N ASP A 143 -0.83 25.25 -9.49
CA ASP A 143 -0.80 25.91 -8.19
C ASP A 143 0.41 25.46 -7.36
N THR A 144 0.77 24.17 -7.43
CA THR A 144 1.95 23.63 -6.73
C THR A 144 3.26 24.09 -7.39
N ALA A 145 3.35 24.07 -8.72
CA ALA A 145 4.56 24.49 -9.43
C ALA A 145 4.82 25.99 -9.28
N ALA A 146 3.78 26.82 -9.32
CA ALA A 146 3.86 28.26 -9.03
C ALA A 146 4.41 28.53 -7.62
N ARG A 147 4.00 27.74 -6.61
CA ARG A 147 4.55 27.83 -5.23
C ARG A 147 6.02 27.45 -5.13
N LEU A 148 6.49 26.55 -5.98
CA LEU A 148 7.89 26.14 -6.04
C LEU A 148 8.75 26.98 -7.01
N GLY A 149 8.16 27.96 -7.71
CA GLY A 149 8.85 28.75 -8.74
C GLY A 149 9.22 27.94 -10.00
N VAL A 150 8.57 26.79 -10.22
CA VAL A 150 8.82 25.89 -11.35
C VAL A 150 7.89 26.25 -12.50
N ALA A 151 8.44 26.47 -13.70
CA ALA A 151 7.66 26.61 -14.93
C ALA A 151 7.24 25.24 -15.45
N LEU A 152 5.93 25.02 -15.63
CA LEU A 152 5.38 23.82 -16.26
C LEU A 152 5.12 24.07 -17.74
N ASP A 153 5.79 23.33 -18.62
CA ASP A 153 5.44 23.24 -20.03
C ASP A 153 4.38 22.15 -20.25
N GLU A 154 3.11 22.55 -20.30
CA GLU A 154 1.97 21.66 -20.59
C GLU A 154 1.96 21.10 -22.02
N SER A 155 2.76 21.64 -22.94
CA SER A 155 2.87 21.12 -24.31
C SER A 155 3.84 19.93 -24.41
N SER A 156 4.73 19.77 -23.42
CA SER A 156 5.72 18.70 -23.38
C SER A 156 5.11 17.29 -23.29
N ALA A 157 5.88 16.29 -23.74
CA ALA A 157 5.52 14.89 -23.50
C ALA A 157 5.60 14.54 -22.00
N ASP A 158 6.55 15.14 -21.28
CA ASP A 158 6.83 14.89 -19.87
C ASP A 158 5.67 15.35 -18.96
N TRP A 159 4.99 16.45 -19.31
CA TRP A 159 3.74 16.88 -18.67
C TRP A 159 2.69 15.76 -18.58
N ARG A 160 2.53 14.95 -19.63
CA ARG A 160 1.54 13.86 -19.66
C ARG A 160 1.91 12.71 -18.71
N GLY A 161 3.21 12.53 -18.44
CA GLY A 161 3.73 11.61 -17.45
C GLY A 161 3.56 12.16 -16.03
N LEU A 162 3.99 13.40 -15.80
CA LEU A 162 3.80 14.12 -14.53
C LEU A 162 2.34 14.13 -14.09
N ALA A 163 1.40 14.50 -14.96
CA ALA A 163 -0.02 14.50 -14.67
C ALA A 163 -0.59 13.09 -14.38
N HIS A 164 -0.03 12.05 -15.01
CA HIS A 164 -0.43 10.67 -14.72
C HIS A 164 0.05 10.20 -13.34
N GLU A 165 1.26 10.56 -12.92
CA GLU A 165 1.73 10.27 -11.56
C GLU A 165 1.01 11.14 -10.51
N ALA A 166 0.70 12.41 -10.81
CA ALA A 166 -0.08 13.29 -9.95
C ALA A 166 -1.48 12.75 -9.66
N LEU A 167 -2.15 12.14 -10.64
CA LEU A 167 -3.44 11.45 -10.44
C LEU A 167 -3.34 10.30 -9.42
N LYS A 168 -2.23 9.54 -9.43
CA LYS A 168 -2.01 8.48 -8.42
C LYS A 168 -1.76 9.08 -7.04
N VAL A 169 -0.94 10.13 -6.95
CA VAL A 169 -0.72 10.87 -5.70
C VAL A 169 -2.04 11.40 -5.14
N MET A 170 -2.92 11.93 -5.98
CA MET A 170 -4.24 12.42 -5.55
C MET A 170 -5.18 11.31 -5.05
N LEU A 171 -5.06 10.06 -5.53
CA LEU A 171 -5.78 8.92 -4.93
C LEU A 171 -5.33 8.67 -3.48
N ASP A 172 -4.03 8.74 -3.22
CA ASP A 172 -3.47 8.52 -1.88
C ASP A 172 -3.76 9.71 -0.95
N VAL A 173 -3.75 10.95 -1.46
CA VAL A 173 -4.23 12.15 -0.74
C VAL A 173 -5.71 12.01 -0.36
N SER A 174 -6.58 11.57 -1.27
CA SER A 174 -8.01 11.40 -0.96
C SER A 174 -8.25 10.31 0.09
N ARG A 175 -7.47 9.22 0.06
CA ARG A 175 -7.46 8.22 1.15
C ARG A 175 -7.01 8.81 2.49
N GLU A 176 -5.97 9.65 2.49
CA GLU A 176 -5.51 10.34 3.71
C GLU A 176 -6.60 11.25 4.29
N ARG A 177 -7.28 12.02 3.44
CA ARG A 177 -8.40 12.87 3.84
C ARG A 177 -9.57 12.04 4.38
N GLU A 178 -9.96 10.95 3.71
CA GLU A 178 -11.02 10.04 4.19
C GLU A 178 -10.75 9.55 5.63
N ARG A 179 -9.49 9.17 5.93
CA ARG A 179 -9.08 8.71 7.27
C ARG A 179 -9.11 9.84 8.29
N ARG A 180 -8.58 11.02 7.97
CA ARG A 180 -8.58 12.18 8.87
C ARG A 180 -9.99 12.67 9.16
N GLU A 181 -10.88 12.66 8.16
CA GLU A 181 -12.30 13.01 8.34
C GLU A 181 -13.02 12.05 9.30
N ALA A 182 -12.64 10.78 9.31
CA ALA A 182 -13.06 9.78 10.30
C ALA A 182 -12.29 9.86 11.65
N GLY A 183 -11.45 10.89 11.87
CA GLY A 183 -10.68 11.09 13.10
C GLY A 183 -9.47 10.17 13.27
N GLN A 184 -9.06 9.46 12.22
CA GLN A 184 -7.95 8.50 12.26
C GLN A 184 -6.64 9.18 11.82
N TYR A 185 -5.62 9.13 12.67
CA TYR A 185 -4.31 9.72 12.43
C TYR A 185 -3.20 8.70 12.66
N ASP A 186 -2.20 8.68 11.77
CA ASP A 186 -1.07 7.78 11.89
C ASP A 186 -0.05 8.27 12.92
N GLY A 187 0.03 7.54 14.02
CA GLY A 187 1.04 7.71 15.04
C GLY A 187 0.83 8.92 15.97
N PRO A 188 1.73 9.09 16.96
CA PRO A 188 1.58 10.13 17.96
C PRO A 188 1.82 11.53 17.41
N THR A 189 0.95 12.47 17.82
CA THR A 189 1.08 13.90 17.50
C THR A 189 2.44 14.45 17.93
N VAL A 190 2.90 15.54 17.31
CA VAL A 190 4.18 16.17 17.67
C VAL A 190 4.23 16.59 19.14
N PHE A 191 3.10 17.03 19.70
CA PHE A 191 2.96 17.40 21.10
C PHE A 191 3.05 16.19 22.03
N PHE A 192 2.38 15.07 21.70
CA PHE A 192 2.50 13.83 22.47
C PHE A 192 3.93 13.26 22.40
N ARG A 193 4.55 13.27 21.22
CA ARG A 193 5.96 12.87 21.07
C ARG A 193 6.87 13.71 21.96
N ARG A 194 6.73 15.03 21.94
CA ARG A 194 7.53 15.95 22.76
C ARG A 194 7.32 15.69 24.26
N ALA A 195 6.07 15.65 24.73
CA ALA A 195 5.76 15.36 26.13
C ALA A 195 6.30 14.00 26.62
N MET A 196 6.39 13.00 25.73
CA MET A 196 7.00 11.70 26.05
C MET A 196 8.54 11.73 26.05
N HIS A 197 9.19 12.61 25.29
CA HIS A 197 10.65 12.82 25.34
C HIS A 197 11.05 13.65 26.58
N ASP A 198 10.29 14.72 26.89
CA ASP A 198 10.54 15.56 28.07
C ASP A 198 10.45 14.74 29.38
N ARG A 199 9.58 13.72 29.43
CA ARG A 199 9.48 12.76 30.56
C ARG A 199 10.67 11.80 30.69
N THR A 200 11.40 11.51 29.61
CA THR A 200 12.63 10.70 29.67
C THR A 200 13.80 11.52 30.19
N ASP A 201 13.95 12.77 29.74
CA ASP A 201 15.05 13.64 30.17
C ASP A 201 14.88 14.09 31.64
N ALA A 202 13.64 14.41 32.06
CA ALA A 202 13.33 14.73 33.46
C ALA A 202 13.62 13.59 34.46
N ARG A 203 13.74 12.34 33.99
CA ARG A 203 14.07 11.16 34.84
C ARG A 203 15.57 10.91 35.01
N VAL A 204 16.44 11.60 34.26
CA VAL A 204 17.90 11.47 34.41
C VAL A 204 18.46 12.50 35.40
N SER A 205 17.75 13.60 35.66
CA SER A 205 18.22 14.73 36.48
C SER A 205 17.59 14.84 37.87
N SER A 206 16.97 13.78 38.40
CA SER A 206 16.35 13.79 39.73
C SER A 206 17.29 13.25 40.82
N SER A 207 18.19 14.10 41.28
CA SER A 207 18.92 13.96 42.55
C SER A 207 18.56 15.08 43.54
N ASP A 208 17.28 15.12 43.90
CA ASP A 208 16.69 15.61 45.18
C ASP A 208 17.03 17.05 45.69
N PRO A 209 16.33 17.60 46.70
CA PRO A 209 15.16 18.43 46.41
C PRO A 209 15.24 19.86 47.01
N GLY A 210 14.46 20.80 46.47
CA GLY A 210 14.45 22.16 46.99
C GLY A 210 13.30 23.08 46.52
N ILE A 211 12.23 23.11 47.32
CA ILE A 211 11.42 24.31 47.66
C ILE A 211 10.43 24.88 46.60
N ALA A 212 9.25 25.24 47.14
CA ALA A 212 8.21 26.16 46.63
C ALA A 212 7.21 25.66 45.56
N THR A 213 6.09 25.14 46.06
CA THR A 213 4.76 25.32 45.46
C THR A 213 4.32 26.80 45.52
N PRO A 214 4.03 27.48 44.40
CA PRO A 214 3.24 28.71 44.43
C PRO A 214 1.75 28.34 44.51
N PHE A 215 1.19 28.47 45.71
CA PHE A 215 -0.25 28.46 45.94
C PHE A 215 -0.83 29.75 45.36
N PHE A 216 -1.52 29.69 44.22
CA PHE A 216 -2.30 30.82 43.69
C PHE A 216 -3.78 30.47 43.64
N ALA A 217 -4.58 31.33 44.25
CA ALA A 217 -6.00 31.10 44.52
C ALA A 217 -6.86 31.30 43.27
N SER A 218 -8.00 30.60 43.24
CA SER A 218 -9.10 30.94 42.34
C SER A 218 -9.63 32.35 42.64
N PRO A 219 -9.77 33.23 41.63
CA PRO A 219 -10.71 34.34 41.70
C PRO A 219 -12.15 33.84 41.46
N PRO A 220 -13.17 34.54 42.00
CA PRO A 220 -14.56 34.08 42.00
C PRO A 220 -15.29 34.32 40.67
N ALA A 221 -16.47 33.70 40.54
CA ALA A 221 -17.38 33.93 39.44
C ALA A 221 -17.90 35.39 39.40
N ALA A 222 -17.94 35.96 38.19
CA ALA A 222 -18.74 37.14 37.84
C ALA A 222 -19.41 36.85 36.49
N ILE A 223 -20.73 36.59 36.51
CA ILE A 223 -21.79 37.53 36.10
C ILE A 223 -21.93 37.64 34.58
N VAL A 224 -23.03 37.06 34.11
CA VAL A 224 -23.61 37.22 32.76
C VAL A 224 -24.01 38.67 32.55
N PRO A 225 -23.85 39.21 31.32
CA PRO A 225 -24.89 40.07 30.77
C PRO A 225 -25.36 39.64 29.38
N SER A 226 -26.67 39.65 29.22
CA SER A 226 -27.43 39.58 27.97
C SER A 226 -28.80 40.21 28.26
N PRO A 227 -29.50 40.81 27.28
CA PRO A 227 -29.04 41.63 26.17
C PRO A 227 -29.58 43.07 26.28
N CYS A 228 -29.09 44.01 25.45
CA CYS A 228 -29.77 45.29 25.22
C CYS A 228 -29.95 45.54 23.73
N SER A 229 -31.21 45.52 23.28
CA SER A 229 -31.63 46.13 22.02
C SER A 229 -31.48 47.66 22.10
N GLY A 230 -31.18 48.31 20.97
CA GLY A 230 -31.08 49.75 20.88
C GLY A 230 -30.96 50.22 19.43
N ASP A 231 -32.12 50.46 18.80
CA ASP A 231 -32.21 51.13 17.50
C ASP A 231 -31.66 52.58 17.57
N GLY A 232 -31.22 53.12 16.43
CA GLY A 232 -31.48 54.55 16.17
C GLY A 232 -30.43 55.41 15.46
N ILE A 233 -30.39 55.33 14.12
CA ILE A 233 -30.49 56.49 13.19
C ILE A 233 -29.35 57.55 13.11
N ALA A 234 -28.71 57.56 11.92
CA ALA A 234 -28.23 58.70 11.08
C ALA A 234 -27.14 59.69 11.63
N ALA A 235 -26.30 60.34 10.81
CA ALA A 235 -26.46 60.75 9.40
C ALA A 235 -25.13 61.10 8.68
N GLY A 236 -25.09 60.89 7.35
CA GLY A 236 -24.28 61.62 6.34
C GLY A 236 -22.76 61.34 6.28
N GLU A 237 -22.03 61.50 5.18
CA GLU A 237 -22.27 61.77 3.73
C GLU A 237 -20.91 61.51 3.01
N ALA A 238 -20.75 61.28 1.69
CA ALA A 238 -21.60 60.93 0.54
C ALA A 238 -20.66 60.54 -0.66
N ILE A 239 -21.15 60.52 -1.92
CA ILE A 239 -20.37 60.50 -3.20
C ILE A 239 -19.65 59.15 -3.50
N THR A 240 -19.86 58.42 -4.62
CA THR A 240 -20.74 58.58 -5.81
C THR A 240 -21.09 57.21 -6.42
N ASP A 241 -22.23 57.16 -7.13
CA ASP A 241 -22.78 55.98 -7.81
C ASP A 241 -22.48 56.01 -9.33
N ALA A 242 -21.90 54.92 -9.86
CA ALA A 242 -21.91 54.47 -11.26
C ALA A 242 -21.26 53.07 -11.26
N GLU A 243 -21.80 52.00 -11.86
CA GLU A 243 -22.84 51.89 -12.87
C GLU A 243 -23.56 50.53 -12.68
N ARG A 244 -24.91 50.50 -12.71
CA ARG A 244 -25.68 49.24 -12.58
C ARG A 244 -25.96 48.63 -13.95
N GLN A 245 -25.53 47.39 -14.18
CA GLN A 245 -26.18 46.52 -15.16
C GLN A 245 -26.75 45.26 -14.49
N THR A 246 -28.05 45.29 -14.27
CA THR A 246 -28.87 44.13 -13.95
C THR A 246 -29.00 43.26 -15.20
N TRP A 247 -28.60 41.98 -15.15
CA TRP A 247 -28.94 41.01 -16.19
C TRP A 247 -29.96 40.01 -15.65
N THR A 248 -31.17 40.07 -16.18
CA THR A 248 -32.21 39.05 -15.99
C THR A 248 -31.91 37.85 -16.89
N PRO A 249 -32.05 36.60 -16.40
CA PRO A 249 -31.90 35.42 -17.25
C PRO A 249 -33.09 35.35 -18.23
N HIS A 250 -32.78 35.35 -19.53
CA HIS A 250 -33.77 35.25 -20.60
C HIS A 250 -34.19 33.79 -20.79
N ALA A 251 -35.51 33.52 -20.76
CA ALA A 251 -36.04 32.20 -21.08
C ALA A 251 -36.04 32.00 -22.61
N ALA A 252 -35.52 30.84 -23.06
CA ALA A 252 -35.47 30.42 -24.45
C ALA A 252 -35.86 28.92 -24.55
N PRO A 253 -36.27 28.42 -25.74
CA PRO A 253 -37.49 27.62 -25.83
C PRO A 253 -37.31 26.10 -25.70
N ALA A 254 -38.42 25.41 -25.46
CA ALA A 254 -38.49 23.96 -25.40
C ALA A 254 -38.26 23.30 -26.77
N PRO A 255 -37.36 22.31 -26.89
CA PRO A 255 -37.32 21.37 -28.02
C PRO A 255 -38.30 20.20 -27.83
N GLU A 256 -38.56 19.48 -28.91
CA GLU A 256 -39.74 18.64 -29.09
C GLU A 256 -39.73 17.28 -28.36
N SER A 257 -40.94 16.79 -28.08
CA SER A 257 -41.22 15.49 -27.47
C SER A 257 -40.94 14.33 -28.44
N ILE A 258 -39.75 13.76 -28.36
CA ILE A 258 -39.47 12.43 -28.92
C ILE A 258 -39.87 11.38 -27.87
N ARG A 259 -40.94 10.62 -28.16
CA ARG A 259 -41.34 9.47 -27.33
C ARG A 259 -40.37 8.29 -27.55
N PRO A 260 -39.77 7.71 -26.50
CA PRO A 260 -39.17 6.38 -26.59
C PRO A 260 -40.26 5.31 -26.47
N ASP A 261 -40.12 4.22 -27.25
CA ASP A 261 -40.96 3.03 -27.14
C ASP A 261 -40.79 2.31 -25.79
N PRO A 262 -41.82 1.60 -25.28
CA PRO A 262 -41.74 0.88 -24.03
C PRO A 262 -40.91 -0.41 -24.16
N ALA A 263 -39.72 -0.42 -23.57
CA ALA A 263 -38.97 -1.65 -23.34
C ALA A 263 -39.68 -2.55 -22.30
N PRO A 264 -39.63 -3.90 -22.43
CA PRO A 264 -40.44 -4.80 -21.63
C PRO A 264 -39.97 -4.89 -20.17
N ALA A 265 -40.93 -5.03 -19.25
CA ALA A 265 -40.67 -5.22 -17.83
C ALA A 265 -40.02 -6.59 -17.56
N LEU A 266 -38.74 -6.57 -17.15
CA LEU A 266 -38.07 -7.73 -16.58
C LEU A 266 -38.40 -7.83 -15.09
N ALA A 267 -38.97 -8.96 -14.69
CA ALA A 267 -39.32 -9.27 -13.30
C ALA A 267 -38.06 -9.37 -12.41
N PRO A 268 -38.15 -9.07 -11.10
CA PRO A 268 -37.01 -9.19 -10.19
C PRO A 268 -36.61 -10.67 -10.04
N ALA A 269 -35.40 -10.99 -10.49
CA ALA A 269 -34.81 -12.30 -10.26
C ALA A 269 -34.49 -12.47 -8.76
N ALA A 270 -35.13 -13.45 -8.12
CA ALA A 270 -34.83 -13.80 -6.74
C ALA A 270 -33.37 -14.23 -6.61
N MET A 271 -32.62 -13.59 -5.71
CA MET A 271 -31.24 -13.97 -5.40
C MET A 271 -31.23 -15.31 -4.65
N SER A 272 -31.18 -16.40 -5.40
CA SER A 272 -31.00 -17.74 -4.85
C SER A 272 -29.54 -17.90 -4.39
N SER A 273 -29.31 -17.70 -3.09
CA SER A 273 -28.04 -17.94 -2.42
C SER A 273 -27.68 -19.43 -2.44
N SER A 274 -27.07 -19.86 -3.54
CA SER A 274 -26.52 -21.22 -3.65
C SER A 274 -25.39 -21.37 -2.63
N PRO A 275 -25.43 -22.38 -1.74
CA PRO A 275 -24.35 -22.58 -0.76
C PRO A 275 -23.07 -22.94 -1.49
N THR A 276 -21.99 -22.20 -1.22
CA THR A 276 -20.65 -22.48 -1.75
C THR A 276 -20.19 -23.85 -1.25
N THR A 277 -20.33 -24.88 -2.08
CA THR A 277 -19.75 -26.19 -1.83
C THR A 277 -18.23 -26.07 -1.81
N LEU A 278 -17.67 -26.04 -0.60
CA LEU A 278 -16.22 -26.10 -0.35
C LEU A 278 -15.63 -27.26 -1.13
N SER A 279 -14.78 -26.96 -2.12
CA SER A 279 -13.99 -27.98 -2.80
C SER A 279 -13.10 -28.68 -1.77
N PRO A 280 -12.96 -30.02 -1.81
CA PRO A 280 -12.18 -30.74 -0.82
C PRO A 280 -10.74 -30.20 -0.79
N ARG A 281 -10.29 -29.72 0.38
CA ARG A 281 -8.94 -29.18 0.59
C ARG A 281 -7.93 -30.25 0.16
N ARG A 282 -7.16 -29.97 -0.89
CA ARG A 282 -6.10 -30.86 -1.38
C ARG A 282 -5.02 -30.97 -0.32
N GLU A 283 -4.70 -32.19 0.10
CA GLU A 283 -3.65 -32.45 1.10
C GLU A 283 -2.30 -31.83 0.67
N PRO A 284 -1.69 -30.96 1.50
CA PRO A 284 -0.39 -30.37 1.19
C PRO A 284 0.71 -31.43 1.26
N ARG A 285 1.49 -31.56 0.18
CA ARG A 285 2.59 -32.54 0.09
C ARG A 285 3.94 -31.87 0.24
N ILE A 286 4.65 -32.13 1.34
CA ILE A 286 5.98 -31.56 1.59
C ILE A 286 7.06 -32.40 0.87
N LEU A 287 7.51 -31.95 -0.31
CA LEU A 287 8.46 -32.67 -1.18
C LEU A 287 9.93 -32.34 -0.86
N VAL A 288 10.34 -32.63 0.37
CA VAL A 288 11.70 -32.42 0.90
C VAL A 288 12.38 -33.73 1.28
N ASP A 289 13.67 -33.69 1.61
CA ASP A 289 14.41 -34.86 2.08
C ASP A 289 14.19 -35.06 3.58
N THR A 290 13.27 -35.96 3.94
CA THR A 290 12.87 -36.23 5.33
C THR A 290 13.93 -36.97 6.14
N THR A 291 14.95 -37.55 5.50
CA THR A 291 16.06 -38.22 6.21
C THR A 291 16.89 -37.23 7.03
N LEU A 292 16.91 -35.96 6.60
CA LEU A 292 17.64 -34.86 7.24
C LEU A 292 16.89 -34.20 8.40
N LEU A 293 15.62 -34.57 8.62
CA LEU A 293 14.78 -34.01 9.69
C LEU A 293 14.97 -34.71 11.03
N THR A 294 14.67 -34.00 12.12
CA THR A 294 14.48 -34.60 13.43
C THR A 294 13.37 -35.65 13.44
N VAL A 295 13.40 -36.56 14.41
CA VAL A 295 12.33 -37.57 14.60
C VAL A 295 10.97 -36.88 14.80
N ALA A 296 10.92 -35.84 15.64
CA ALA A 296 9.70 -35.07 15.90
C ALA A 296 9.12 -34.46 14.61
N SER A 297 9.94 -33.82 13.77
CA SER A 297 9.48 -33.23 12.52
C SER A 297 9.12 -34.26 11.44
N ARG A 298 9.68 -35.48 11.46
CA ARG A 298 9.17 -36.59 10.64
C ARG A 298 7.78 -37.03 11.09
N THR A 299 7.59 -37.30 12.39
CA THR A 299 6.28 -37.67 12.94
C THR A 299 5.23 -36.59 12.71
N ALA A 300 5.61 -35.31 12.76
CA ALA A 300 4.73 -34.19 12.43
C ALA A 300 4.26 -34.22 10.95
N ILE A 301 5.15 -34.56 10.00
CA ILE A 301 4.76 -34.75 8.58
C ILE A 301 3.79 -35.92 8.42
N GLU A 302 4.00 -37.02 9.17
CA GLU A 302 3.16 -38.22 9.11
C GLU A 302 1.72 -37.98 9.58
N LYS A 303 1.47 -36.95 10.42
CA LYS A 303 0.12 -36.51 10.82
C LYS A 303 -0.67 -35.84 9.69
N GLY A 304 -0.02 -35.39 8.61
CA GLY A 304 -0.68 -34.73 7.48
C GLY A 304 -1.50 -33.49 7.92
N PRO A 305 -2.79 -33.38 7.55
CA PRO A 305 -3.65 -32.27 7.99
C PRO A 305 -3.80 -32.15 9.51
N GLY A 306 -3.68 -33.26 10.24
CA GLY A 306 -3.79 -33.31 11.71
C GLY A 306 -2.52 -32.89 12.47
N ILE A 307 -1.54 -32.28 11.78
CA ILE A 307 -0.36 -31.67 12.42
C ILE A 307 -0.79 -30.52 13.34
N GLU A 308 -0.27 -30.48 14.57
CA GLU A 308 -0.59 -29.39 15.50
C GLU A 308 0.14 -28.09 15.12
N LEU A 309 -0.46 -26.94 15.47
CA LEU A 309 0.09 -25.62 15.14
C LEU A 309 1.56 -25.47 15.57
N ARG A 310 1.91 -25.89 16.80
CA ARG A 310 3.28 -25.85 17.32
C ARG A 310 4.23 -26.75 16.53
N GLU A 311 3.80 -27.96 16.17
CA GLU A 311 4.62 -28.93 15.45
C GLU A 311 4.95 -28.44 14.03
N ALA A 312 3.97 -27.84 13.35
CA ALA A 312 4.18 -27.24 12.04
C ALA A 312 5.14 -26.05 12.08
N PHE A 313 5.10 -25.21 13.14
CA PHE A 313 6.09 -24.15 13.32
C PHE A 313 7.50 -24.71 13.54
N VAL A 314 7.66 -25.75 14.36
CA VAL A 314 8.95 -26.42 14.55
C VAL A 314 9.47 -27.01 13.24
N LEU A 315 8.62 -27.72 12.50
CA LEU A 315 8.94 -28.26 11.17
C LEU A 315 9.33 -27.16 10.17
N TYR A 316 8.56 -26.07 10.10
CA TYR A 316 8.86 -24.93 9.24
C TYR A 316 10.23 -24.34 9.55
N VAL A 317 10.53 -24.10 10.83
CA VAL A 317 11.82 -23.55 11.24
C VAL A 317 12.95 -24.52 10.90
N GLU A 318 12.81 -25.82 11.17
CA GLU A 318 13.83 -26.82 10.81
C GLU A 318 14.09 -26.84 9.29
N LEU A 319 13.05 -26.81 8.46
CA LEU A 319 13.19 -26.76 7.00
C LEU A 319 13.93 -25.50 6.52
N LYS A 320 13.65 -24.35 7.14
CA LYS A 320 14.33 -23.08 6.82
C LYS A 320 15.78 -23.07 7.31
N GLU A 321 16.08 -23.65 8.47
CA GLU A 321 17.45 -23.84 8.97
C GLU A 321 18.27 -24.82 8.11
N LEU A 322 17.65 -25.87 7.57
CA LEU A 322 18.28 -26.75 6.59
C LEU A 322 18.57 -26.02 5.27
N GLY A 323 17.85 -24.93 4.98
CA GLY A 323 18.05 -24.09 3.80
C GLY A 323 17.13 -24.44 2.64
N TYR A 324 15.92 -24.94 2.92
CA TYR A 324 14.83 -24.98 1.94
C TYR A 324 14.17 -23.60 1.77
N GLY A 325 13.54 -23.38 0.61
CA GLY A 325 12.67 -22.24 0.33
C GLY A 325 11.23 -22.51 0.77
N GLU A 326 10.29 -21.70 0.26
CA GLU A 326 8.89 -21.67 0.75
C GLU A 326 7.91 -22.52 -0.06
N ASN A 327 8.25 -22.93 -1.29
CA ASN A 327 7.38 -23.79 -2.11
C ASN A 327 7.59 -25.27 -1.74
N PHE A 328 7.01 -25.70 -0.61
CA PHE A 328 7.14 -27.07 -0.12
C PHE A 328 6.41 -28.11 -0.99
N GLU A 329 5.44 -27.69 -1.81
CA GLU A 329 4.74 -28.56 -2.78
C GLU A 329 5.60 -29.00 -3.96
N ALA A 330 6.69 -28.27 -4.24
CA ALA A 330 7.64 -28.59 -5.30
C ALA A 330 8.88 -29.29 -4.73
N ARG A 331 9.51 -30.18 -5.51
CA ARG A 331 10.79 -30.79 -5.12
C ARG A 331 11.89 -29.72 -5.06
N GLN A 332 12.35 -29.39 -3.87
CA GLN A 332 13.32 -28.30 -3.65
C GLN A 332 14.77 -28.80 -3.54
N LYS A 333 15.72 -27.99 -4.04
CA LYS A 333 17.15 -28.16 -3.72
C LYS A 333 17.48 -27.41 -2.43
N ARG A 334 18.14 -28.10 -1.49
CA ARG A 334 18.63 -27.54 -0.23
C ARG A 334 19.84 -26.60 -0.46
N PHE A 335 19.91 -25.49 0.28
CA PHE A 335 21.04 -24.56 0.28
C PHE A 335 21.55 -24.32 1.72
N PRO A 336 22.45 -25.18 2.26
CA PRO A 336 22.85 -25.15 3.68
C PRO A 336 23.37 -23.80 4.18
N ASP A 337 24.12 -23.05 3.36
CA ASP A 337 24.66 -21.75 3.75
C ASP A 337 23.60 -20.65 3.83
N LYS A 338 22.50 -20.77 3.05
CA LYS A 338 21.32 -19.92 3.23
C LYS A 338 20.61 -20.25 4.52
N GLY A 339 20.47 -21.53 4.87
CA GLY A 339 19.90 -21.99 6.13
C GLY A 339 20.69 -21.50 7.35
N LYS A 340 22.02 -21.62 7.34
CA LYS A 340 22.91 -21.06 8.37
C LYS A 340 22.77 -19.55 8.53
N LYS A 341 22.63 -18.80 7.43
CA LYS A 341 22.40 -17.34 7.46
C LYS A 341 21.02 -17.03 8.04
N TRP A 342 19.97 -17.70 7.57
CA TRP A 342 18.60 -17.52 8.02
C TRP A 342 18.42 -17.84 9.52
N LYS A 343 19.06 -18.92 10.03
CA LYS A 343 19.09 -19.24 11.46
C LYS A 343 19.58 -18.06 12.30
N LYS A 344 20.66 -17.40 11.86
CA LYS A 344 21.25 -16.23 12.55
C LYS A 344 20.40 -14.96 12.44
N SER A 345 19.77 -14.70 11.29
CA SER A 345 19.04 -13.44 11.04
C SER A 345 17.56 -13.47 11.44
N SER A 346 16.94 -14.65 11.42
CA SER A 346 15.49 -14.79 11.35
C SER A 346 14.93 -15.93 12.19
N GLY A 347 15.75 -16.95 12.53
CA GLY A 347 15.31 -18.11 13.31
C GLY A 347 14.66 -17.76 14.65
N GLY A 348 15.29 -16.87 15.43
CA GLY A 348 14.74 -16.41 16.71
C GLY A 348 13.39 -15.69 16.58
N ASN A 349 13.24 -14.86 15.54
CA ASN A 349 11.97 -14.16 15.25
C ASN A 349 10.89 -15.13 14.78
N ALA A 350 11.24 -16.15 14.00
CA ALA A 350 10.30 -17.17 13.53
C ALA A 350 9.81 -18.07 14.68
N PHE A 351 10.69 -18.48 15.59
CA PHE A 351 10.29 -19.16 16.83
C PHE A 351 9.37 -18.29 17.68
N LYS A 352 9.69 -17.01 17.86
CA LYS A 352 8.87 -16.11 18.67
C LYS A 352 7.49 -15.83 18.04
N ALA A 353 7.41 -15.75 16.71
CA ALA A 353 6.15 -15.70 15.99
C ALA A 353 5.32 -16.98 16.21
N GLY A 354 5.95 -18.16 16.19
CA GLY A 354 5.28 -19.43 16.51
C GLY A 354 4.68 -19.46 17.92
N GLU A 355 5.38 -18.92 18.93
CA GLU A 355 4.83 -18.77 20.28
C GLU A 355 3.60 -17.84 20.30
N ILE A 356 3.63 -16.72 19.58
CA ILE A 356 2.50 -15.77 19.49
C ILE A 356 1.28 -16.46 18.86
N TRP A 357 1.47 -17.17 17.74
CA TRP A 357 0.38 -17.87 17.07
C TRP A 357 -0.24 -18.97 17.93
N VAL A 358 0.58 -19.78 18.61
CA VAL A 358 0.09 -20.87 19.47
C VAL A 358 -0.57 -20.36 20.76
N ASP A 359 -0.17 -19.20 21.28
CA ASP A 359 -0.83 -18.54 22.41
C ASP A 359 -2.20 -17.95 22.03
N ILE A 360 -2.32 -17.41 20.81
CA ILE A 360 -3.56 -16.78 20.34
C ILE A 360 -4.57 -17.79 19.82
N LEU A 361 -4.18 -18.71 18.93
CA LEU A 361 -5.07 -19.73 18.35
C LEU A 361 -5.16 -21.03 19.18
N GLY A 362 -4.34 -21.17 20.22
CA GLY A 362 -4.14 -22.45 20.89
C GLY A 362 -3.26 -23.41 20.08
N ASN A 363 -2.91 -24.54 20.68
CA ASN A 363 -2.18 -25.62 20.01
C ASN A 363 -3.16 -26.66 19.43
N GLN A 364 -3.97 -26.26 18.46
CA GLN A 364 -4.92 -27.14 17.78
C GLN A 364 -4.36 -27.68 16.45
N PRO A 365 -4.90 -28.80 15.92
CA PRO A 365 -4.63 -29.31 14.58
C PRO A 365 -4.93 -28.29 13.46
N PHE A 366 -4.14 -28.31 12.40
CA PHE A 366 -4.25 -27.35 11.29
C PHE A 366 -5.55 -27.44 10.49
N ASP A 367 -6.20 -28.61 10.48
CA ASP A 367 -7.50 -28.81 9.83
C ASP A 367 -8.69 -28.26 10.65
N GLN A 368 -8.50 -28.03 11.95
CA GLN A 368 -9.50 -27.45 12.85
C GLN A 368 -9.48 -25.92 12.90
N ILE A 369 -8.36 -25.29 12.51
CA ILE A 369 -8.24 -23.82 12.43
C ILE A 369 -9.12 -23.31 11.27
N ASP A 370 -10.20 -22.61 11.60
CA ASP A 370 -11.02 -21.93 10.60
C ASP A 370 -10.34 -20.65 10.10
N PHE A 371 -10.69 -20.22 8.89
CA PHE A 371 -10.16 -19.00 8.30
C PHE A 371 -10.57 -17.74 9.10
N SER A 372 -11.77 -17.72 9.68
CA SER A 372 -12.23 -16.60 10.52
C SER A 372 -11.45 -16.48 11.84
N GLU A 373 -11.09 -17.60 12.48
CA GLU A 373 -10.21 -17.62 13.66
C GLU A 373 -8.82 -17.05 13.32
N ALA A 374 -8.28 -17.41 12.15
CA ALA A 374 -7.00 -16.88 11.67
C ALA A 374 -7.06 -15.36 11.41
N GLU A 375 -8.16 -14.85 10.84
CA GLU A 375 -8.38 -13.40 10.67
C GLU A 375 -8.51 -12.66 12.01
N GLU A 376 -9.24 -13.21 12.99
CA GLU A 376 -9.30 -12.63 14.35
C GLU A 376 -7.90 -12.58 14.98
N ALA A 377 -7.15 -13.68 14.86
CA ALA A 377 -5.78 -13.75 15.37
C ALA A 377 -4.85 -12.71 14.72
N PHE A 378 -4.96 -12.44 13.42
CA PHE A 378 -4.24 -11.32 12.78
C PHE A 378 -4.62 -9.97 13.41
N GLY A 379 -5.90 -9.74 13.70
CA GLY A 379 -6.39 -8.54 14.37
C GLY A 379 -5.82 -8.35 15.78
N ILE A 380 -5.64 -9.43 16.54
CA ILE A 380 -4.96 -9.43 17.85
C ILE A 380 -3.46 -9.17 17.67
N ILE A 381 -2.78 -9.91 16.78
CA ILE A 381 -1.33 -9.79 16.53
C ILE A 381 -0.94 -8.36 16.14
N ALA A 382 -1.75 -7.70 15.29
CA ALA A 382 -1.52 -6.32 14.86
C ALA A 382 -1.55 -5.29 16.01
N ARG A 383 -2.20 -5.61 17.13
CA ARG A 383 -2.30 -4.74 18.31
C ARG A 383 -1.20 -5.01 19.35
N ILE A 384 -0.47 -6.13 19.25
CA ILE A 384 0.62 -6.45 20.20
C ILE A 384 1.68 -5.34 20.12
N PRO A 385 2.06 -4.71 21.25
CA PRO A 385 3.04 -3.63 21.27
C PRO A 385 4.37 -4.02 20.61
N THR A 386 4.91 -3.13 19.76
CA THR A 386 6.14 -3.33 18.97
C THR A 386 7.38 -3.68 19.82
N TYR A 387 7.36 -3.34 21.11
CA TYR A 387 8.43 -3.58 22.08
C TYR A 387 8.05 -4.59 23.18
N HIS A 388 7.10 -5.50 22.90
CA HIS A 388 6.79 -6.61 23.80
C HIS A 388 8.05 -7.41 24.17
N GLY A 389 8.13 -7.83 25.42
CA GLY A 389 9.30 -8.51 26.00
C GLY A 389 10.54 -7.64 26.26
N LYS A 390 10.57 -6.36 25.85
CA LYS A 390 11.72 -5.45 26.12
C LYS A 390 11.54 -4.53 27.33
N LYS A 391 10.32 -4.37 27.84
CA LYS A 391 10.00 -3.59 29.05
C LYS A 391 9.30 -4.50 30.05
N ALA A 392 9.51 -4.27 31.34
CA ALA A 392 8.86 -5.03 32.42
C ALA A 392 7.32 -5.06 32.28
N GLU A 393 6.72 -3.89 32.00
CA GLU A 393 5.29 -3.70 31.75
C GLU A 393 4.76 -4.41 30.50
N LEU A 394 5.64 -4.76 29.56
CA LEU A 394 5.29 -5.42 28.28
C LEU A 394 5.79 -6.86 28.22
N MET A 395 6.14 -7.48 29.35
CA MET A 395 6.50 -8.88 29.39
C MET A 395 5.25 -9.76 29.32
N ASN A 396 5.24 -10.70 28.38
CA ASN A 396 4.22 -11.74 28.33
C ASN A 396 4.36 -12.64 29.57
N THR A 397 3.53 -12.36 30.58
CA THR A 397 3.38 -13.14 31.82
C THR A 397 2.04 -13.85 31.92
N ARG A 398 1.08 -13.52 31.04
CA ARG A 398 -0.33 -13.99 31.06
C ARG A 398 -0.87 -14.33 29.65
N GLY A 399 0.00 -14.54 28.68
CA GLY A 399 -0.32 -14.64 27.26
C GLY A 399 -0.11 -13.31 26.50
N PHE A 400 0.09 -13.39 25.19
CA PHE A 400 0.14 -12.24 24.30
C PHE A 400 -1.23 -11.58 24.13
N ARG A 401 -2.32 -12.36 24.26
CA ARG A 401 -3.70 -11.82 24.35
C ARG A 401 -3.86 -10.79 25.48
N ALA A 402 -3.06 -10.88 26.56
CA ALA A 402 -3.09 -9.94 27.68
C ALA A 402 -2.20 -8.69 27.50
N LEU A 403 -1.54 -8.54 26.34
CA LEU A 403 -0.75 -7.35 25.97
C LEU A 403 -1.49 -6.42 25.00
N VAL A 404 -2.74 -6.76 24.65
CA VAL A 404 -3.66 -6.06 23.75
C VAL A 404 -4.81 -5.48 24.55
#